data_AF-A0A396IKR8-F1
#
_entry.id   AF-A0A396IKR8-F1
#
_cell.length_a   1.000
_cell.length_b   1.000
_cell.length_c   1.000
_cell.angle_alpha   90.00
_cell.angle_beta   90.00
_cell.angle_gamma   90.00
#
_symmetry.space_group_name_H-M   'P 1'
#
loop_
_entity.id
_entity.type
_entity.pdbx_description
1 polymer ?
#
loop_
_entity_poly.entity_id
_entity_poly.type
_entity_poly.pdbx_seq_one_letter_code
_entity_poly.pdbx_strand_id
1 'polypeptide(L)'
;MSEVTPPETTITTTNHSIHPTLTVNNITNFIKITLDIEKSQYNTWSELFKIHAQAYEVLDHIIPTPTTEPTSSSVSLKETDPALWKRLDAIVLQWIYGTISIDLLHTIIERDSTAQTAWDRLFNIFFDNKNSRALYLEQEFSCHHGAILRCLIILPTH
;
A
#
# COMPACT_ATOMS: atom_id res chain seq x y z
N MET A 1 -12.33 63.01 -29.09
CA MET A 1 -12.09 61.65 -29.56
C MET A 1 -10.76 61.23 -28.94
N SER A 2 -10.82 60.54 -27.81
CA SER A 2 -9.60 60.05 -27.12
C SER A 2 -9.61 58.54 -27.25
N GLU A 3 -8.53 58.04 -27.85
CA GLU A 3 -8.31 56.66 -28.22
C GLU A 3 -8.07 55.76 -26.99
N VAL A 4 -8.54 54.53 -27.12
CA VAL A 4 -8.61 53.46 -26.13
C VAL A 4 -7.25 52.78 -25.98
N THR A 5 -6.80 52.57 -24.74
CA THR A 5 -5.84 51.50 -24.42
C THR A 5 -6.48 50.56 -23.41
N PRO A 6 -6.67 49.26 -23.71
CA PRO A 6 -7.24 48.31 -22.75
C PRO A 6 -6.21 47.93 -21.69
N PRO A 7 -6.64 47.58 -20.45
CA PRO A 7 -5.72 47.14 -19.41
C PRO A 7 -5.12 45.79 -19.78
N GLU A 8 -3.80 45.74 -19.83
CA GLU A 8 -3.00 44.55 -20.02
C GLU A 8 -3.33 43.53 -18.93
N THR A 9 -3.95 42.42 -19.32
CA THR A 9 -4.23 41.30 -18.43
C THR A 9 -2.89 40.66 -18.07
N THR A 10 -2.37 40.98 -16.89
CA THR A 10 -1.23 40.28 -16.30
C THR A 10 -1.63 38.82 -16.08
N ILE A 11 -1.27 37.97 -17.03
CA ILE A 11 -1.32 36.53 -16.87
C ILE A 11 -0.20 36.20 -15.88
N THR A 12 -0.53 36.15 -14.59
CA THR A 12 0.35 35.55 -13.59
C THR A 12 0.44 34.06 -13.91
N THR A 13 1.41 33.70 -14.74
CA THR A 13 1.81 32.30 -14.96
C THR A 13 2.36 31.78 -13.64
N THR A 14 1.48 31.30 -12.77
CA THR A 14 1.85 30.50 -11.61
C THR A 14 2.52 29.25 -12.17
N ASN A 15 3.84 29.18 -12.01
CA ASN A 15 4.67 28.05 -12.40
C ASN A 15 4.30 26.88 -11.47
N HIS A 16 3.18 26.21 -11.75
CA HIS A 16 2.66 25.13 -10.94
C HIS A 16 3.57 23.93 -11.20
N SER A 17 4.55 23.73 -10.32
CA SER A 17 5.39 22.53 -10.34
C SER A 17 4.47 21.31 -10.40
N ILE A 18 4.58 20.55 -11.50
CA ILE A 18 3.73 19.39 -11.73
C ILE A 18 4.27 18.26 -10.85
N HIS A 19 3.44 17.73 -9.96
CA HIS A 19 3.84 16.63 -9.09
C HIS A 19 4.25 15.40 -9.91
N PRO A 20 5.44 14.80 -9.67
CA PRO A 20 5.97 13.70 -10.50
C PRO A 20 5.01 12.53 -10.69
N THR A 21 4.22 12.18 -9.66
CA THR A 21 3.19 11.11 -9.70
C THR A 21 2.15 11.31 -10.80
N LEU A 22 1.87 12.56 -11.20
CA LEU A 22 0.90 12.88 -12.25
C LEU A 22 1.39 12.50 -13.66
N THR A 23 2.67 12.13 -13.80
CA THR A 23 3.26 11.72 -15.08
C THR A 23 3.26 10.19 -15.30
N VAL A 24 2.91 9.41 -14.27
CA VAL A 24 2.97 7.94 -14.34
C VAL A 24 1.58 7.36 -14.60
N ASN A 25 1.32 7.01 -15.86
CA ASN A 25 0.07 6.33 -16.24
C ASN A 25 0.11 4.81 -16.05
N ASN A 26 1.29 4.18 -15.90
CA ASN A 26 1.38 2.72 -15.86
C ASN A 26 2.52 2.20 -14.96
N ILE A 27 2.18 1.86 -13.71
CA ILE A 27 3.15 1.36 -12.72
C ILE A 27 3.73 -0.03 -13.06
N THR A 28 3.07 -0.80 -13.92
CA THR A 28 3.51 -2.18 -14.25
C THR A 28 4.88 -2.23 -14.94
N ASN A 29 5.32 -1.12 -15.55
CA ASN A 29 6.68 -0.99 -16.08
C ASN A 29 7.76 -0.96 -14.98
N PHE A 30 7.40 -0.51 -13.78
CA PHE A 30 8.33 -0.34 -12.65
C PHE A 30 8.25 -1.52 -11.67
N ILE A 31 7.06 -2.08 -11.47
CA ILE A 31 6.86 -3.24 -10.59
C ILE A 31 6.35 -4.40 -11.44
N LYS A 32 7.28 -5.28 -11.86
CA LYS A 32 6.97 -6.47 -12.69
C LYS A 32 6.49 -7.67 -11.86
N ILE A 33 6.38 -7.52 -10.55
CA ILE A 33 5.91 -8.57 -9.65
C ILE A 33 4.43 -8.33 -9.39
N THR A 34 3.61 -9.33 -9.71
CA THR A 34 2.21 -9.38 -9.30
C THR A 34 2.12 -10.07 -7.95
N LEU A 35 1.69 -9.35 -6.92
CA LEU A 35 1.43 -9.94 -5.60
C LEU A 35 0.30 -10.95 -5.71
N ASP A 36 0.47 -12.12 -5.13
CA ASP A 36 -0.49 -13.21 -5.16
C ASP A 36 -0.50 -13.94 -3.82
N ILE A 37 -1.64 -14.51 -3.42
CA ILE A 37 -1.79 -15.15 -2.11
C ILE A 37 -0.98 -16.46 -2.00
N GLU A 38 -0.80 -17.19 -3.10
CA GLU A 38 -0.09 -18.47 -3.13
C GLU A 38 1.42 -18.26 -3.20
N LYS A 39 1.83 -17.15 -3.81
CA LYS A 39 3.24 -16.81 -3.99
C LYS A 39 3.70 -16.00 -2.79
N SER A 40 4.66 -16.53 -2.02
CA SER A 40 5.24 -15.88 -0.83
C SER A 40 6.11 -14.65 -1.17
N GLN A 41 5.56 -13.68 -1.92
CA GLN A 41 6.25 -12.55 -2.53
C GLN A 41 5.92 -11.21 -1.85
N TYR A 42 5.09 -11.21 -0.79
CA TYR A 42 4.68 -9.98 -0.08
C TYR A 42 5.87 -9.10 0.34
N ASN A 43 6.93 -9.69 0.91
CA ASN A 43 8.10 -8.93 1.33
C ASN A 43 8.77 -8.22 0.14
N THR A 44 9.02 -8.94 -0.95
CA THR A 44 9.67 -8.37 -2.14
C THR A 44 8.79 -7.32 -2.81
N TRP A 45 7.49 -7.61 -2.97
CA TRP A 45 6.53 -6.69 -3.56
C TRP A 45 6.41 -5.41 -2.71
N SER A 46 6.28 -5.53 -1.39
CA SER A 46 6.11 -4.37 -0.51
C SER A 46 7.35 -3.48 -0.46
N GLU A 47 8.56 -4.04 -0.49
CA GLU A 47 9.79 -3.24 -0.60
C GLU A 47 9.87 -2.46 -1.92
N LEU A 48 9.58 -3.12 -3.06
CA LEU A 48 9.59 -2.45 -4.37
C LEU A 48 8.53 -1.36 -4.45
N PHE A 49 7.34 -1.60 -3.89
CA PHE A 49 6.27 -0.61 -3.86
C PHE A 49 6.64 0.61 -3.01
N LYS A 50 7.25 0.40 -1.83
CA LYS A 50 7.73 1.49 -0.97
C LYS A 50 8.80 2.34 -1.65
N ILE A 51 9.77 1.72 -2.34
CA ILE A 51 10.80 2.42 -3.12
C ILE A 51 10.15 3.27 -4.22
N HIS A 52 9.17 2.71 -4.94
CA HIS A 52 8.44 3.44 -5.97
C HIS A 52 7.69 4.64 -5.36
N ALA A 53 6.91 4.42 -4.30
CA ALA A 53 6.16 5.49 -3.64
C ALA A 53 7.07 6.61 -3.11
N GLN A 54 8.25 6.26 -2.59
CA GLN A 54 9.24 7.24 -2.14
C GLN A 54 9.82 8.06 -3.30
N ALA A 55 10.16 7.41 -4.43
CA ALA A 55 10.69 8.09 -5.61
C ALA A 55 9.70 9.08 -6.24
N TYR A 56 8.39 8.88 -6.00
CA TYR A 56 7.32 9.76 -6.47
C TYR A 56 6.70 10.61 -5.35
N GLU A 57 7.35 10.73 -4.18
CA GLU A 57 6.92 11.60 -3.08
C GLU A 57 5.49 11.32 -2.58
N VAL A 58 5.04 10.06 -2.62
CA VAL A 58 3.69 9.64 -2.21
C VAL A 58 3.69 8.56 -1.12
N LEU A 59 4.82 8.35 -0.45
CA LEU A 59 4.93 7.34 0.61
C LEU A 59 3.96 7.60 1.77
N ASP A 60 3.67 8.86 2.08
CA ASP A 60 2.76 9.27 3.16
C ASP A 60 1.29 8.84 2.92
N HIS A 61 0.92 8.49 1.68
CA HIS A 61 -0.40 7.91 1.37
C HIS A 61 -0.55 6.45 1.81
N ILE A 62 0.56 5.78 2.12
CA ILE A 62 0.61 4.34 2.41
C ILE A 62 1.01 4.14 3.87
N ILE A 63 2.05 4.85 4.30
CA ILE A 63 2.60 4.78 5.66
C ILE A 63 2.61 6.22 6.16
N PRO A 64 1.56 6.65 6.88
CA PRO A 64 1.54 7.97 7.48
C PRO A 64 2.73 8.10 8.43
N THR A 65 3.64 9.02 8.13
CA THR A 65 4.73 9.33 9.04
C THR A 65 4.14 9.96 10.31
N PRO A 66 4.41 9.43 11.52
CA PRO A 66 3.97 10.09 12.74
C PRO A 66 4.69 11.43 12.80
N THR A 67 3.94 12.52 12.79
CA THR A 67 4.42 13.90 12.92
C THR A 67 5.24 14.05 14.19
N THR A 68 6.52 13.67 14.13
CA THR A 68 7.45 13.74 15.25
C THR A 68 8.27 14.98 15.01
N GLU A 69 7.94 16.01 15.80
CA GLU A 69 8.65 17.28 15.96
C GLU A 69 8.44 18.30 14.82
N PRO A 70 8.04 19.54 15.13
CA PRO A 70 7.87 20.62 14.15
C PRO A 70 9.24 21.15 13.76
N THR A 71 10.03 20.35 13.04
CA THR A 71 11.27 20.83 12.44
C THR A 71 10.93 21.42 11.08
N SER A 72 10.66 22.72 11.10
CA SER A 72 10.69 23.63 9.94
C SER A 72 9.60 23.46 8.87
N SER A 73 8.55 24.26 9.00
CA SER A 73 7.88 25.00 7.90
C SER A 73 7.23 24.25 6.72
N SER A 74 7.12 22.92 6.73
CA SER A 74 6.33 22.20 5.72
C SER A 74 4.90 21.98 6.21
N VAL A 75 3.96 22.84 5.78
CA VAL A 75 2.53 22.55 5.94
C VAL A 75 2.23 21.29 5.12
N SER A 76 1.57 20.30 5.71
CA SER A 76 1.28 19.04 5.01
C SER A 76 0.53 19.33 3.70
N LEU A 77 0.86 18.63 2.62
CA LEU A 77 0.10 18.73 1.35
C LEU A 77 -1.39 18.44 1.57
N LYS A 78 -1.72 17.59 2.54
CA LYS A 78 -3.09 17.30 2.96
C LYS A 78 -3.84 18.53 3.47
N GLU A 79 -3.14 19.49 4.07
CA GLU A 79 -3.70 20.72 4.62
C GLU A 79 -3.62 21.87 3.61
N THR A 80 -2.55 21.93 2.83
CA THR A 80 -2.31 23.00 1.85
C THR A 80 -3.14 22.83 0.57
N ASP A 81 -3.28 21.59 0.10
CA ASP A 81 -4.05 21.24 -1.11
C ASP A 81 -4.76 19.87 -0.96
N PRO A 82 -5.94 19.85 -0.32
CA PRO A 82 -6.72 18.64 -0.13
C PRO A 82 -7.17 17.97 -1.43
N ALA A 83 -7.33 18.75 -2.50
CA ALA A 83 -7.76 18.23 -3.81
C ALA A 83 -6.63 17.45 -4.49
N LEU A 84 -5.41 18.00 -4.47
CA LEU A 84 -4.23 17.31 -4.95
C LEU A 84 -3.95 16.06 -4.11
N TRP A 85 -4.05 16.15 -2.78
CA TRP A 85 -3.90 14.99 -1.90
C TRP A 85 -4.84 13.85 -2.28
N LYS A 86 -6.15 14.14 -2.45
CA LYS A 86 -7.13 13.12 -2.85
C LYS A 86 -6.82 12.52 -4.23
N ARG A 87 -6.29 13.33 -5.15
CA ARG A 87 -5.89 12.86 -6.48
C ARG A 87 -4.69 11.92 -6.41
N LEU A 88 -3.68 12.26 -5.62
CA LEU A 88 -2.49 11.41 -5.42
C LEU A 88 -2.88 10.10 -4.74
N ASP A 89 -3.77 10.15 -3.74
CA ASP A 89 -4.29 8.96 -3.06
C ASP A 89 -4.95 7.98 -4.04
N ALA A 90 -5.80 8.48 -4.94
CA ALA A 90 -6.45 7.67 -5.96
C ALA A 90 -5.46 7.04 -6.95
N ILE A 91 -4.37 7.75 -7.29
CA ILE A 91 -3.31 7.23 -8.15
C ILE A 91 -2.55 6.08 -7.46
N VAL A 92 -2.17 6.27 -6.18
CA VAL A 92 -1.50 5.22 -5.41
C VAL A 92 -2.41 4.01 -5.21
N LEU A 93 -3.71 4.23 -4.95
CA LEU A 93 -4.68 3.14 -4.86
C LEU A 93 -4.78 2.36 -6.17
N GLN A 94 -4.86 3.07 -7.31
CA GLN A 94 -4.85 2.45 -8.64
C GLN A 94 -3.57 1.63 -8.89
N TRP A 95 -2.43 2.09 -8.39
CA TRP A 95 -1.16 1.36 -8.47
C TRP A 95 -1.15 0.08 -7.65
N ILE A 96 -1.70 0.11 -6.42
CA ILE A 96 -1.87 -1.09 -5.60
C ILE A 96 -2.71 -2.10 -6.38
N TYR A 97 -3.88 -1.70 -6.87
CA TYR A 97 -4.76 -2.59 -7.63
C TYR A 97 -4.14 -3.12 -8.93
N GLY A 98 -3.28 -2.34 -9.58
CA GLY A 98 -2.58 -2.75 -10.80
C GLY A 98 -1.42 -3.73 -10.58
N THR A 99 -0.98 -3.94 -9.34
CA THR A 99 0.21 -4.77 -9.02
C THR A 99 -0.12 -6.01 -8.18
N ILE A 100 -1.41 -6.26 -7.92
CA ILE A 100 -1.89 -7.47 -7.23
C ILE A 100 -2.66 -8.38 -8.20
N SER A 101 -2.82 -9.65 -7.84
CA SER A 101 -3.65 -10.59 -8.61
C SER A 101 -5.12 -10.22 -8.51
N ILE A 102 -5.91 -10.66 -9.49
CA ILE A 102 -7.37 -10.39 -9.56
C ILE A 102 -8.08 -10.93 -8.31
N ASP A 103 -7.64 -12.07 -7.78
CA ASP A 103 -8.24 -12.67 -6.59
C ASP A 103 -8.00 -11.82 -5.34
N LEU A 104 -6.79 -11.29 -5.17
CA LEU A 104 -6.50 -10.34 -4.10
C LEU A 104 -7.26 -9.03 -4.28
N LEU A 105 -7.39 -8.54 -5.52
CA LEU A 105 -8.18 -7.34 -5.81
C LEU A 105 -9.63 -7.52 -5.36
N HIS A 106 -10.29 -8.61 -5.76
CA HIS A 106 -11.66 -8.90 -5.34
C HIS A 106 -11.80 -9.06 -3.83
N THR A 107 -10.73 -9.48 -3.15
CA THR A 107 -10.71 -9.63 -1.69
C THR A 107 -10.65 -8.28 -0.97
N ILE A 108 -9.85 -7.33 -1.46
CA ILE A 108 -9.58 -6.08 -0.73
C ILE A 108 -10.38 -4.87 -1.23
N ILE A 109 -10.94 -4.91 -2.44
CA ILE A 109 -11.60 -3.76 -3.08
C ILE A 109 -12.82 -3.29 -2.28
N GLU A 110 -12.97 -1.98 -2.12
CA GLU A 110 -14.05 -1.35 -1.37
C GLU A 110 -14.40 0.03 -1.95
N ARG A 111 -15.65 0.46 -1.79
CA ARG A 111 -16.09 1.81 -2.20
C ARG A 111 -15.42 2.87 -1.34
N ASP A 112 -14.97 3.94 -1.99
CA ASP A 112 -14.34 5.09 -1.33
C ASP A 112 -13.13 4.72 -0.44
N SER A 113 -12.43 3.63 -0.79
CA SER A 113 -11.21 3.19 -0.12
C SER A 113 -10.05 4.16 -0.35
N THR A 114 -9.03 4.07 0.50
CA THR A 114 -7.79 4.85 0.39
C THR A 114 -6.60 3.92 0.12
N ALA A 115 -5.51 4.50 -0.38
CA ALA A 115 -4.26 3.75 -0.58
C ALA A 115 -3.79 3.07 0.72
N GLN A 116 -3.83 3.81 1.84
CA GLN A 116 -3.49 3.29 3.16
C GLN A 116 -4.37 2.08 3.54
N THR A 117 -5.70 2.21 3.40
CA THR A 117 -6.63 1.13 3.76
C THR A 117 -6.37 -0.14 2.93
N ALA A 118 -6.12 0.00 1.63
CA ALA A 118 -5.79 -1.13 0.77
C ALA A 118 -4.45 -1.78 1.16
N TRP A 119 -3.45 -0.98 1.50
CA TRP A 119 -2.15 -1.45 1.98
C TRP A 119 -2.27 -2.23 3.29
N ASP A 120 -2.99 -1.70 4.27
CA ASP A 120 -3.19 -2.33 5.58
C ASP A 120 -3.93 -3.68 5.45
N ARG A 121 -4.93 -3.75 4.56
CA ARG A 121 -5.64 -5.00 4.27
C ARG A 121 -4.70 -6.06 3.69
N LEU A 122 -3.84 -5.69 2.74
CA LEU A 122 -2.84 -6.60 2.20
C LEU A 122 -1.89 -7.06 3.31
N PHE A 123 -1.36 -6.15 4.13
CA PHE A 123 -0.50 -6.51 5.25
C PHE A 123 -1.16 -7.55 6.18
N ASN A 124 -2.42 -7.32 6.57
CA ASN A 124 -3.16 -8.22 7.44
C ASN A 124 -3.37 -9.61 6.81
N ILE A 125 -3.73 -9.69 5.52
CA ILE A 125 -3.88 -10.99 4.81
C ILE A 125 -2.59 -11.82 4.90
N PHE A 126 -1.44 -11.22 4.66
CA PHE A 126 -0.16 -11.94 4.65
C PHE A 126 0.41 -12.17 6.06
N PHE A 127 0.05 -11.36 7.04
CA PHE A 127 0.47 -11.52 8.44
C PHE A 127 -0.39 -12.55 9.18
N ASP A 128 -1.73 -12.45 9.07
CA ASP A 128 -2.67 -13.37 9.69
C ASP A 128 -2.57 -14.78 9.09
N ASN A 129 -2.31 -14.90 7.78
CA ASN A 129 -2.08 -16.20 7.15
C ASN A 129 -0.80 -16.87 7.69
N LYS A 130 0.29 -16.10 7.88
CA LYS A 130 1.52 -16.65 8.50
C LYS A 130 1.27 -17.13 9.92
N ASN A 131 0.54 -16.36 10.73
CA ASN A 131 0.22 -16.75 12.10
C ASN A 131 -0.73 -17.96 12.15
N SER A 132 -1.79 -17.96 11.34
CA SER A 132 -2.74 -19.08 11.25
C SER A 132 -2.07 -20.36 10.77
N ARG A 133 -1.17 -20.26 9.78
CA ARG A 133 -0.40 -21.40 9.28
C ARG A 133 0.62 -21.91 10.31
N ALA A 134 1.26 -21.01 11.07
CA ALA A 134 2.14 -21.39 12.17
C ALA A 134 1.36 -22.14 13.27
N LEU A 135 0.18 -21.65 13.66
CA LEU A 135 -0.68 -22.29 14.65
C LEU A 135 -1.21 -23.65 14.17
N TYR A 136 -1.64 -23.75 12.90
CA TYR A 136 -2.07 -25.03 12.32
C TYR A 136 -0.96 -26.08 12.36
N LEU A 137 0.27 -25.69 11.96
CA LEU A 137 1.42 -26.58 12.02
C LEU A 137 1.75 -27.00 13.45
N GLU A 138 1.75 -26.06 14.40
CA GLU A 138 1.97 -26.38 15.82
C GLU A 138 0.92 -27.36 16.36
N GLN A 139 -0.34 -27.23 15.94
CA GLN A 139 -1.41 -28.14 16.32
C GLN A 139 -1.25 -29.52 15.69
N GLU A 140 -0.83 -29.63 14.42
CA GLU A 140 -0.50 -30.93 13.81
C GLU A 140 0.70 -31.59 14.49
N PHE A 141 1.78 -30.84 14.75
CA PHE A 141 2.95 -31.38 15.46
C PHE A 141 2.59 -31.83 16.88
N SER A 142 1.82 -31.03 17.62
CA SER A 142 1.37 -31.34 18.97
C SER A 142 0.39 -32.52 19.00
N CYS A 143 -0.52 -32.62 18.02
CA CYS A 143 -1.44 -33.75 17.88
C CYS A 143 -0.68 -35.04 17.54
N HIS A 144 0.26 -34.98 16.58
CA HIS A 144 1.05 -36.12 16.18
C HIS A 144 1.95 -36.60 17.33
N HIS A 145 2.58 -35.69 18.06
CA HIS A 145 3.41 -36.03 19.22
C HIS A 145 2.56 -36.58 20.38
N GLY A 146 1.38 -36.01 20.64
CA GLY A 146 0.44 -36.50 21.66
C GLY A 146 -0.17 -37.87 21.33
N ALA A 147 -0.41 -38.17 20.06
CA ALA A 147 -0.91 -39.47 19.60
C ALA A 147 0.16 -40.58 19.73
N ILE A 148 1.42 -40.27 19.44
CA ILE A 148 2.54 -41.20 19.61
C ILE A 148 2.74 -41.56 21.10
N LEU A 149 2.68 -40.57 22.01
CA LEU A 149 2.78 -40.83 23.45
C LEU A 149 1.60 -41.67 23.97
N ARG A 150 0.37 -41.50 23.43
CA ARG A 150 -0.77 -42.34 23.82
C ARG A 150 -0.67 -43.78 23.31
N CYS A 151 -0.10 -44.02 22.12
CA CYS A 151 0.12 -45.38 21.61
C CYS A 151 1.19 -46.16 22.40
N LEU A 152 2.22 -45.48 22.92
CA LEU A 152 3.29 -46.12 23.71
C LEU A 152 2.85 -46.54 25.13
N ILE A 153 1.79 -45.94 25.68
CA ILE A 153 1.31 -46.24 27.05
C ILE A 153 0.27 -47.39 27.06
N ILE A 154 -0.30 -47.77 25.91
CA ILE A 154 -1.39 -48.77 25.83
C ILE A 154 -0.90 -50.16 25.36
N LEU A 155 0.38 -50.36 25.03
CA LEU A 155 0.88 -51.72 24.73
C LEU A 155 1.02 -52.52 26.03
N PRO A 156 0.22 -53.59 26.24
CA PRO A 156 0.37 -54.44 27.41
C PRO A 156 1.63 -55.29 27.21
N THR A 157 2.59 -55.15 28.12
CA THR A 157 3.73 -56.05 28.23
C THR A 157 3.20 -57.45 28.61
N HIS A 158 3.28 -58.41 27.69
CA HIS A 158 3.04 -59.83 27.96
C HIS A 158 4.21 -60.66 27.43
#